data_AF-A0A3N8IU96-F1
#
_entry.id   AF-A0A3N8IU96-F1
#
_cell.length_a   1.000
_cell.length_b   1.000
_cell.length_c   1.000
_cell.angle_alpha   90.00
_cell.angle_beta   90.00
_cell.angle_gamma   90.00
#
_symmetry.space_group_name_H-M   'P 1'
#
loop_
_entity.id
_entity.type
_entity.pdbx_description
1 polymer ?
#
loop_
_entity_poly.entity_id
_entity_poly.type
_entity_poly.pdbx_seq_one_letter_code
_entity_poly.pdbx_strand_id
1 'polypeptide(L)'
;MLSEKETTYFYLKERQPEVVDIREHWPILDLDRTLQLSRACGINHPMHDDMPEPFTLDFLITEQTETGLTYRASCLSPVSESAGERTERLLQVQYRWCHENGIGWFRVDTSQFNRVILHNLRYIRSWFRHQYCVDETSANAYAAIHTTLGGLKNQVQRLANPAAANSIAIASSGV
;
A
#
# COMPACT_ATOMS: atom_id res chain seq x y z
N MET A 1 17.65 7.13 1.62
CA MET A 1 16.75 6.13 2.24
C MET A 1 15.32 6.63 2.09
N LEU A 2 14.36 5.73 1.85
CA LEU A 2 12.93 6.07 1.76
C LEU A 2 12.36 6.46 3.13
N SER A 3 11.47 7.45 3.14
CA SER A 3 10.64 7.81 4.29
C SER A 3 9.66 6.70 4.68
N GLU A 4 9.00 6.82 5.85
CA GLU A 4 7.98 5.86 6.29
C GLU A 4 6.82 5.74 5.28
N LYS A 5 6.41 6.85 4.68
CA LYS A 5 5.31 6.90 3.69
C LYS A 5 5.72 6.27 2.36
N GLU A 6 6.91 6.60 1.87
CA GLU A 6 7.48 5.97 0.67
C GLU A 6 7.67 4.47 0.86
N THR A 7 8.19 4.06 2.02
CA THR A 7 8.33 2.64 2.38
C THR A 7 6.97 1.92 2.41
N THR A 8 5.94 2.58 2.95
CA THR A 8 4.57 2.06 2.97
C THR A 8 4.06 1.82 1.55
N TYR A 9 4.21 2.82 0.67
CA TYR A 9 3.78 2.72 -0.72
C TYR A 9 4.55 1.63 -1.48
N PHE A 10 5.88 1.58 -1.30
CA PHE A 10 6.74 0.56 -1.88
C PHE A 10 6.25 -0.85 -1.51
N TYR A 11 5.99 -1.12 -0.22
CA TYR A 11 5.50 -2.44 0.20
C TYR A 11 4.09 -2.78 -0.29
N LEU A 12 3.23 -1.77 -0.53
CA LEU A 12 1.94 -2.01 -1.15
C LEU A 12 2.10 -2.41 -2.62
N LYS A 13 3.05 -1.80 -3.34
CA LYS A 13 3.30 -2.06 -4.77
C LYS A 13 4.10 -3.32 -5.02
N GLU A 14 5.12 -3.62 -4.21
CA GLU A 14 5.96 -4.84 -4.33
C GLU A 14 5.14 -6.14 -4.29
N ARG A 15 3.94 -6.12 -3.68
CA ARG A 15 3.08 -7.30 -3.51
C ARG A 15 2.08 -7.51 -4.64
N GLN A 16 1.98 -6.56 -5.56
CA GLN A 16 1.05 -6.65 -6.69
C GLN A 16 1.65 -7.58 -7.75
N PRO A 17 0.96 -8.68 -8.14
CA PRO A 17 1.52 -9.66 -9.08
C PRO A 17 1.81 -9.07 -10.47
N GLU A 18 1.13 -7.99 -10.85
CA GLU A 18 1.35 -7.25 -12.08
C GLU A 18 2.61 -6.37 -12.04
N VAL A 19 3.17 -6.06 -10.87
CA VAL A 19 4.34 -5.18 -10.77
C VAL A 19 5.61 -5.96 -11.08
N VAL A 20 6.32 -5.53 -12.12
CA VAL A 20 7.55 -6.16 -12.61
C VAL A 20 8.79 -5.49 -12.03
N ASP A 21 8.77 -4.15 -11.92
CA ASP A 21 9.90 -3.35 -11.48
C ASP A 21 9.42 -2.08 -10.78
N ILE A 22 10.18 -1.63 -9.78
CA ILE A 22 9.90 -0.42 -9.01
C ILE A 22 11.20 0.38 -8.93
N ARG A 23 11.20 1.57 -9.53
CA ARG A 23 12.33 2.50 -9.50
C ARG A 23 11.97 3.70 -8.65
N GLU A 24 12.63 3.87 -7.51
CA GLU A 24 12.39 5.00 -6.62
C GLU A 24 13.21 6.24 -7.05
N HIS A 25 12.69 7.43 -6.73
CA HIS A 25 13.34 8.73 -6.98
C HIS A 25 13.83 8.88 -8.43
N TRP A 26 12.98 8.50 -9.40
CA TRP A 26 13.33 8.47 -10.81
C TRP A 26 13.55 9.89 -11.37
N PRO A 27 14.76 10.23 -11.84
CA PRO A 27 15.06 11.57 -12.31
C PRO A 27 14.56 11.80 -13.74
N ILE A 28 13.90 12.93 -13.97
CA ILE A 28 13.55 13.47 -15.29
C ILE A 28 14.73 14.33 -15.76
N LEU A 29 15.60 13.74 -16.58
CA LEU A 29 16.83 14.38 -17.05
C LEU A 29 16.65 15.32 -18.25
N ASP A 30 15.44 15.40 -18.81
CA ASP A 30 15.10 16.32 -19.89
C ASP A 30 14.89 17.75 -19.36
N LEU A 31 15.99 18.38 -18.94
CA LEU A 31 16.01 19.69 -18.29
C LEU A 31 15.43 20.79 -19.20
N ASP A 32 15.73 20.74 -20.50
CA ASP A 32 15.21 21.73 -21.45
C ASP A 32 13.68 21.69 -21.50
N ARG A 33 13.10 20.49 -21.50
CA ARG A 33 11.64 20.35 -21.49
C ARG A 33 11.03 20.73 -20.14
N THR A 34 11.63 20.32 -19.02
CA THR A 34 11.09 20.69 -17.70
C THR A 34 11.17 22.18 -17.43
N LEU A 35 12.20 22.87 -17.95
CA LEU A 35 12.30 24.34 -17.95
C LEU A 35 11.17 25.00 -18.74
N GLN A 36 10.88 24.51 -19.95
CA GLN A 36 9.78 25.01 -20.77
C GLN A 36 8.42 24.78 -20.09
N LEU A 37 8.20 23.57 -19.56
CA LEU A 37 6.97 23.23 -18.83
C LEU A 37 6.80 24.07 -17.56
N SER A 38 7.89 24.32 -16.81
CA SER A 38 7.85 25.20 -15.63
C SER A 38 7.41 26.61 -15.98
N ARG A 39 7.94 27.19 -17.07
CA ARG A 39 7.48 28.50 -17.59
C ARG A 39 6.01 28.45 -17.99
N ALA A 40 5.57 27.41 -18.68
CA ALA A 40 4.18 27.23 -19.11
C ALA A 40 3.21 26.99 -17.93
N CYS A 41 3.70 26.48 -16.81
CA CYS A 41 2.96 26.36 -15.54
C CYS A 41 3.10 27.61 -14.66
N GLY A 42 3.84 28.64 -15.11
CA GLY A 42 4.08 29.86 -14.37
C GLY A 42 4.82 29.65 -13.05
N ILE A 43 5.74 28.68 -12.98
CA ILE A 43 6.51 28.39 -11.77
C ILE A 43 8.01 28.48 -12.06
N ASN A 44 8.77 29.00 -11.08
CA ASN A 44 10.22 28.95 -11.14
C ASN A 44 10.69 27.50 -10.97
N HIS A 45 11.47 27.03 -11.94
CA HIS A 45 12.10 25.72 -11.93
C HIS A 45 12.93 25.54 -10.65
N PRO A 46 12.98 24.34 -10.06
CA PRO A 46 13.93 24.04 -8.99
C PRO A 46 15.38 24.33 -9.42
N MET A 47 16.15 24.96 -8.53
CA MET A 47 17.55 25.32 -8.77
C MET A 47 18.38 24.90 -7.56
N HIS A 48 19.59 24.42 -7.82
CA HIS A 48 20.60 24.11 -6.81
C HIS A 48 21.93 24.70 -7.27
N ASP A 49 22.57 25.54 -6.44
CA ASP A 49 23.81 26.26 -6.80
C ASP A 49 23.76 26.92 -8.19
N ASP A 50 22.69 27.68 -8.45
CA ASP A 50 22.40 28.37 -9.72
C ASP A 50 22.24 27.46 -10.96
N MET A 51 22.20 26.14 -10.77
CA MET A 51 21.98 25.15 -11.82
C MET A 51 20.56 24.56 -11.74
N PRO A 52 19.87 24.34 -12.86
CA PRO A 52 18.54 23.72 -12.86
C PRO A 52 18.61 22.27 -12.38
N GLU A 53 17.82 21.94 -11.38
CA GLU A 53 17.80 20.61 -10.78
C GLU A 53 16.75 19.72 -11.47
N PRO A 54 17.08 18.47 -11.85
CA PRO A 54 16.11 17.54 -12.41
C PRO A 54 14.87 17.37 -11.51
N PHE A 55 13.69 17.33 -12.11
CA PHE A 55 12.51 16.86 -11.39
C PHE A 55 12.65 15.37 -11.09
N THR A 56 12.15 14.93 -9.94
CA THR A 56 12.13 13.51 -9.57
C THR A 56 10.70 13.03 -9.38
N LEU A 57 10.38 11.88 -9.97
CA LEU A 57 9.18 11.12 -9.63
C LEU A 57 9.49 10.24 -8.42
N ASP A 58 8.58 10.16 -7.45
CA ASP A 58 8.85 9.33 -6.26
C ASP A 58 8.99 7.86 -6.63
N PHE A 59 8.13 7.38 -7.54
CA PHE A 59 8.17 6.03 -8.07
C PHE A 59 7.85 6.00 -9.56
N LEU A 60 8.66 5.26 -10.31
CA LEU A 60 8.34 4.81 -11.67
C LEU A 60 8.22 3.28 -11.64
N ILE A 61 6.99 2.81 -11.82
CA ILE A 61 6.61 1.40 -11.69
C ILE A 61 6.38 0.83 -13.09
N THR A 62 6.97 -0.32 -13.35
CA THR A 62 6.69 -1.11 -14.56
C THR A 62 5.64 -2.15 -14.21
N GLU A 63 4.49 -2.10 -14.89
CA GLU A 63 3.35 -3.00 -14.67
C GLU A 63 3.14 -3.88 -15.93
N GLN A 64 3.03 -5.19 -15.76
CA GLN A 64 2.65 -6.14 -16.80
C GLN A 64 1.13 -6.14 -16.96
N THR A 65 0.68 -5.86 -18.18
CA THR A 65 -0.73 -5.90 -18.57
C THR A 65 -0.96 -6.95 -19.66
N GLU A 66 -2.22 -7.19 -20.01
CA GLU A 66 -2.58 -8.09 -21.13
C GLU A 66 -1.99 -7.63 -22.47
N THR A 67 -1.78 -6.33 -22.65
CA THR A 67 -1.28 -5.73 -23.89
C THR A 67 0.24 -5.51 -23.89
N GLY A 68 0.93 -5.81 -22.78
CA GLY A 68 2.38 -5.66 -22.64
C GLY A 68 2.80 -4.89 -21.39
N LEU A 69 4.05 -4.44 -21.36
CA LEU A 69 4.59 -3.63 -20.27
C LEU A 69 4.10 -2.19 -20.38
N THR A 70 3.68 -1.63 -19.25
CA THR A 70 3.25 -0.24 -19.12
C THR A 70 3.99 0.45 -17.97
N TYR A 71 4.05 1.78 -18.02
CA TYR A 71 4.72 2.57 -17.00
C TYR A 71 3.74 3.45 -16.22
N ARG A 72 3.88 3.42 -14.91
CA ARG A 72 3.13 4.23 -13.95
C ARG A 72 4.10 5.11 -13.16
N ALA A 73 4.00 6.42 -13.32
CA ALA A 73 4.61 7.40 -12.43
C ALA A 73 3.68 7.67 -11.23
N SER A 74 4.23 7.67 -10.02
CA SER A 74 3.49 7.98 -8.80
C SER A 74 4.21 9.03 -7.97
N CYS A 75 3.47 10.06 -7.56
CA CYS A 75 3.93 11.12 -6.66
C CYS A 75 3.12 11.05 -5.36
N LEU A 76 3.83 10.87 -4.25
CA LEU A 76 3.29 10.79 -2.90
C LEU A 76 3.11 12.20 -2.34
N SER A 77 1.87 12.57 -2.12
CA SER A 77 1.53 13.82 -1.46
C SER A 77 0.40 13.55 -0.48
N PRO A 78 0.38 14.15 0.72
CA PRO A 78 -0.89 14.25 1.43
C PRO A 78 -1.87 15.06 0.56
N VAL A 79 -3.14 14.66 0.54
CA VAL A 79 -4.23 15.46 -0.06
C VAL A 79 -4.74 16.51 0.94
N SER A 80 -3.88 16.99 1.84
CA SER A 80 -4.24 18.08 2.75
C SER A 80 -4.36 19.39 1.98
N GLU A 81 -5.31 20.24 2.38
CA GLU A 81 -5.52 21.60 1.84
C GLU A 81 -4.30 22.53 1.93
N SER A 82 -3.23 22.09 2.61
CA SER A 82 -1.99 22.83 2.82
C SER A 82 -0.92 22.65 1.73
N ALA A 83 -1.19 21.89 0.65
CA ALA A 83 -0.29 21.86 -0.48
C ALA A 83 -0.23 23.27 -1.11
N GLY A 84 0.84 24.00 -0.82
CA GLY A 84 1.00 25.37 -1.32
C GLY A 84 0.94 25.42 -2.84
N GLU A 85 0.51 26.55 -3.39
CA GLU A 85 0.37 26.78 -4.82
C GLU A 85 1.63 26.37 -5.63
N ARG A 86 2.82 26.60 -5.07
CA ARG A 86 4.09 26.16 -5.64
C ARG A 86 4.15 24.64 -5.83
N THR A 87 3.78 23.86 -4.82
CA THR A 87 3.80 22.39 -4.87
C THR A 87 2.87 21.88 -5.96
N GLU A 88 1.64 22.41 -6.04
CA GLU A 88 0.68 22.02 -7.08
C GLU A 88 1.20 22.33 -8.49
N ARG A 89 1.83 23.50 -8.68
CA ARG A 89 2.45 23.84 -9.98
C ARG A 89 3.62 22.93 -10.32
N LEU A 90 4.44 22.51 -9.34
CA LEU A 90 5.52 21.54 -9.57
C LEU A 90 4.98 20.15 -9.93
N LEU A 91 3.91 19.69 -9.29
CA LEU A 91 3.23 18.44 -9.66
C LEU A 91 2.63 18.52 -11.07
N GLN A 92 2.08 19.68 -11.45
CA GLN A 92 1.55 19.90 -12.79
C GLN A 92 2.63 19.79 -13.88
N VAL A 93 3.86 20.23 -13.61
CA VAL A 93 5.00 20.05 -14.52
C VAL A 93 5.29 18.56 -14.72
N GLN A 94 5.39 17.79 -13.63
CA GLN A 94 5.62 16.34 -13.69
C GLN A 94 4.52 15.61 -14.44
N TYR A 95 3.25 15.93 -14.15
CA TYR A 95 2.09 15.38 -14.86
C TYR A 95 2.16 15.63 -16.37
N ARG A 96 2.44 16.88 -16.78
CA ARG A 96 2.53 17.24 -18.21
C ARG A 96 3.66 16.49 -18.90
N TRP A 97 4.83 16.41 -18.25
CA TRP A 97 5.96 15.66 -18.81
C TRP A 97 5.62 14.17 -18.96
N CYS A 98 5.04 13.53 -17.94
CA CYS A 98 4.63 12.14 -18.03
C CYS A 98 3.59 11.89 -19.13
N HIS A 99 2.59 12.77 -19.25
CA HIS A 99 1.58 12.68 -20.29
C HIS A 99 2.19 12.79 -21.70
N GLU A 100 3.13 13.73 -21.92
CA GLU A 100 3.85 13.87 -23.19
C GLU A 100 4.68 12.62 -23.55
N ASN A 101 5.14 11.88 -22.55
CA ASN A 101 5.94 10.66 -22.72
C ASN A 101 5.11 9.37 -22.68
N GLY A 102 3.76 9.46 -22.66
CA GLY A 102 2.88 8.29 -22.61
C GLY A 102 2.95 7.51 -21.28
N ILE A 103 3.40 8.14 -20.20
CA ILE A 103 3.50 7.54 -18.86
C ILE A 103 2.27 7.96 -18.06
N GLY A 104 1.55 6.98 -17.50
CA GLY A 104 0.42 7.27 -16.61
C GLY A 104 0.90 7.90 -15.30
N TRP A 105 0.41 9.10 -14.97
CA TRP A 105 0.82 9.83 -13.75
C TRP A 105 -0.28 9.81 -12.69
N PHE A 106 0.08 9.48 -11.46
CA PHE A 106 -0.85 9.35 -10.34
C PHE A 106 -0.36 10.08 -9.10
N ARG A 107 -1.22 10.93 -8.53
CA ARG A 107 -1.03 11.44 -7.17
C ARG A 107 -1.56 10.43 -6.17
N VAL A 108 -0.70 9.99 -5.26
CA VAL A 108 -1.05 9.01 -4.23
C VAL A 108 -1.26 9.73 -2.91
N ASP A 109 -2.47 9.62 -2.38
CA ASP A 109 -2.78 10.17 -1.06
C ASP A 109 -2.09 9.36 0.04
N THR A 110 -1.24 10.03 0.81
CA THR A 110 -0.52 9.43 1.94
C THR A 110 -1.15 9.73 3.30
N SER A 111 -2.32 10.36 3.33
CA SER A 111 -3.03 10.72 4.58
C SER A 111 -3.26 9.52 5.48
N GLN A 112 -3.55 8.36 4.89
CA GLN A 112 -3.80 7.12 5.61
C GLN A 112 -2.53 6.35 5.97
N PHE A 113 -1.36 6.71 5.43
CA PHE A 113 -0.11 5.98 5.66
C PHE A 113 0.44 6.29 7.05
N ASN A 114 -0.03 5.53 8.02
CA ASN A 114 0.38 5.62 9.42
C ASN A 114 1.35 4.48 9.82
N ARG A 115 1.96 4.62 10.99
CA ARG A 115 2.94 3.67 11.51
C ARG A 115 2.39 2.27 11.75
N VAL A 116 1.09 2.14 12.04
CA VAL A 116 0.44 0.82 12.25
C VAL A 116 0.42 0.04 10.94
N ILE A 117 0.03 0.69 9.83
CA ILE A 117 0.05 0.08 8.51
C ILE A 117 1.48 -0.31 8.12
N LEU A 118 2.45 0.59 8.29
CA LEU A 118 3.85 0.29 7.99
C LEU A 118 4.38 -0.89 8.83
N HIS A 119 4.04 -0.95 10.12
CA HIS A 119 4.43 -2.04 10.99
C HIS A 119 3.85 -3.37 10.51
N ASN A 120 2.55 -3.40 10.17
CA ASN A 120 1.89 -4.60 9.66
C ASN A 120 2.50 -5.05 8.31
N LEU A 121 2.79 -4.12 7.40
CA LEU A 121 3.44 -4.43 6.13
C LEU A 121 4.85 -4.99 6.34
N ARG A 122 5.64 -4.41 7.25
CA ARG A 122 6.98 -4.93 7.62
C ARG A 122 6.89 -6.33 8.19
N TYR A 123 5.92 -6.55 9.09
CA TYR A 123 5.66 -7.86 9.65
C TYR A 123 5.34 -8.86 8.54
N ILE A 124 4.29 -8.63 7.74
CA ILE A 124 3.91 -9.52 6.63
C ILE A 124 5.10 -9.79 5.70
N ARG A 125 5.82 -8.74 5.29
CA ARG A 125 6.97 -8.87 4.40
C ARG A 125 8.11 -9.71 5.01
N SER A 126 8.30 -9.68 6.33
CA SER A 126 9.29 -10.52 7.00
C SER A 126 8.94 -12.00 6.88
N TRP A 127 7.66 -12.39 6.99
CA TRP A 127 7.22 -13.78 6.77
C TRP A 127 7.55 -14.29 5.37
N PHE A 128 7.27 -13.46 4.35
CA PHE A 128 7.58 -13.79 2.95
C PHE A 128 9.09 -13.93 2.72
N ARG A 129 9.91 -13.00 3.25
CA ARG A 129 11.37 -13.05 3.06
C ARG A 129 12.01 -14.28 3.71
N HIS A 130 11.54 -14.66 4.90
CA HIS A 130 12.11 -15.80 5.62
C HIS A 130 11.59 -17.15 5.13
N GLN A 131 10.82 -17.19 4.02
CA GLN A 131 10.20 -18.39 3.45
C GLN A 131 9.60 -19.26 4.56
N TYR A 132 8.84 -18.66 5.47
CA TYR A 132 8.23 -19.43 6.55
C TYR A 132 7.33 -20.51 5.92
N CYS A 133 7.84 -21.74 5.86
CA CYS A 133 7.07 -22.90 5.53
C CYS A 133 6.25 -23.22 6.77
N VAL A 134 4.95 -23.32 6.60
CA VAL A 134 4.10 -23.82 7.67
C VAL A 134 4.53 -25.26 7.91
N ASP A 135 5.18 -25.50 9.04
CA ASP A 135 5.36 -26.86 9.54
C ASP A 135 3.96 -27.42 9.83
N GLU A 136 3.55 -28.44 9.08
CA GLU A 136 2.24 -29.08 9.22
C GLU A 136 1.99 -29.50 10.68
N THR A 137 3.04 -29.90 11.39
CA THR A 137 2.95 -30.27 12.81
C THR A 137 2.49 -29.09 13.66
N SER A 138 3.11 -27.93 13.48
CA SER A 138 2.78 -26.69 14.18
C SER A 138 1.39 -26.16 13.80
N ALA A 139 1.00 -26.23 12.53
CA ALA A 139 -0.33 -25.82 12.09
C ALA A 139 -1.45 -26.73 12.63
N ASN A 140 -1.23 -28.05 12.60
CA ASN A 140 -2.18 -29.01 13.13
C ASN A 140 -2.32 -28.89 14.65
N ALA A 141 -1.21 -28.64 15.37
CA ALA A 141 -1.25 -28.36 16.80
C ALA A 141 -2.06 -27.10 17.10
N TYR A 142 -1.87 -26.02 16.34
CA TYR A 142 -2.63 -24.78 16.51
C TYR A 142 -4.13 -24.98 16.22
N ALA A 143 -4.46 -25.71 15.15
CA ALA A 143 -5.85 -26.05 14.80
C ALA A 143 -6.52 -26.91 15.89
N ALA A 144 -5.80 -27.90 16.45
CA ALA A 144 -6.30 -28.75 17.53
C ALA A 144 -6.56 -27.93 18.81
N ILE A 145 -5.63 -27.06 19.20
CA ILE A 145 -5.78 -26.16 20.36
C ILE A 145 -6.99 -25.23 20.17
N HIS A 146 -7.12 -24.61 19.00
CA HIS A 146 -8.21 -23.69 18.72
C HIS A 146 -9.58 -24.40 18.72
N THR A 147 -9.65 -25.61 18.17
CA THR A 147 -10.88 -26.43 18.18
C THR A 147 -11.25 -26.85 19.59
N THR A 148 -10.26 -27.23 20.40
CA THR A 148 -10.46 -27.61 21.80
C THR A 148 -10.91 -26.43 22.65
N LEU A 149 -10.30 -25.25 22.47
CA LEU A 149 -10.71 -24.02 23.14
C LEU A 149 -12.09 -23.54 22.71
N GLY A 150 -12.46 -23.68 21.43
CA GLY A 150 -13.80 -23.41 20.93
C GLY A 150 -14.85 -24.36 21.54
N GLY A 151 -14.51 -25.64 21.66
CA GLY A 151 -15.32 -26.65 22.34
C GLY A 151 -15.50 -26.34 23.83
N LEU A 152 -14.43 -25.97 24.52
CA LEU A 152 -14.45 -25.57 25.93
C LEU A 152 -15.28 -24.30 26.16
N LYS A 153 -15.14 -23.28 25.30
CA LYS A 153 -16.00 -22.08 25.33
C LYS A 153 -17.48 -22.45 25.19
N ASN A 154 -17.81 -23.33 24.26
CA ASN A 154 -19.18 -23.81 24.07
C ASN A 154 -19.70 -24.62 25.27
N GLN A 155 -18.84 -25.42 25.91
CA GLN A 155 -19.20 -26.15 27.13
C GLN A 155 -19.42 -25.21 28.32
N VAL A 156 -18.54 -24.23 28.53
CA VAL A 156 -18.71 -23.22 29.59
C VAL A 156 -19.98 -22.40 29.35
N GLN A 157 -20.28 -22.02 28.11
CA GLN A 157 -21.51 -21.30 27.77
C GLN A 157 -22.78 -22.13 28.06
N ARG A 158 -22.73 -23.45 27.81
CA ARG A 158 -23.84 -24.38 28.12
C ARG A 158 -24.02 -24.59 29.62
N LEU A 159 -22.93 -24.66 30.38
CA LEU A 159 -22.95 -24.80 31.84
C LEU A 159 -23.38 -23.49 32.54
N ALA A 160 -23.04 -22.33 31.97
CA ALA A 160 -23.43 -21.01 32.47
C ALA A 160 -24.90 -20.66 32.18
N ASN A 161 -25.59 -21.39 31.30
CA ASN A 161 -26.99 -21.15 30.96
C ASN A 161 -27.84 -22.45 30.97
N PRO A 162 -28.03 -23.08 32.15
CA PRO A 162 -28.67 -24.40 32.26
C PRO A 162 -30.17 -24.41 31.89
N ALA A 163 -30.83 -23.25 31.81
CA ALA A 163 -32.26 -23.14 31.51
C ALA A 163 -32.62 -23.48 30.05
N ALA A 164 -31.66 -23.43 29.11
CA ALA A 164 -31.89 -23.80 27.71
C ALA A 164 -31.78 -25.31 27.44
N ALA A 165 -31.24 -26.10 28.38
CA ALA A 165 -31.07 -27.54 28.23
C ALA A 165 -32.29 -28.36 28.69
N ASN A 166 -33.07 -27.85 29.66
CA ASN A 166 -34.21 -28.56 30.24
C ASN A 166 -35.56 -28.28 29.54
N SER A 167 -35.61 -27.41 28.54
CA SER A 167 -36.87 -27.09 27.83
C SER A 167 -37.28 -28.15 26.81
N ILE A 168 -36.43 -29.14 26.52
CA ILE A 168 -36.69 -30.18 25.51
C ILE A 168 -37.20 -31.49 26.15
N ALA A 169 -37.06 -31.68 27.47
CA ALA A 169 -37.39 -32.96 28.12
C ALA A 169 -38.86 -33.11 28.59
N ILE A 170 -39.72 -32.09 28.44
CA ILE A 170 -41.11 -32.14 28.96
C ILE A 170 -42.17 -32.26 27.84
N ALA A 171 -41.80 -32.24 26.56
CA ALA A 171 -42.77 -32.23 25.45
C ALA A 171 -42.93 -33.57 24.69
N SER A 172 -42.57 -34.72 25.29
CA SER A 172 -42.69 -36.04 24.63
C SER A 172 -43.27 -37.16 25.50
N SER A 173 -44.24 -36.84 26.36
CA SER A 173 -45.06 -37.84 27.04
C SER A 173 -46.49 -37.34 27.21
N GLY A 174 -47.36 -37.69 26.27
CA GLY A 174 -48.81 -37.50 26.36
C GLY A 174 -49.44 -37.02 25.06
N VAL A 175 -49.67 -37.92 24.10
CA VAL A 175 -50.97 -38.53 23.72
C VAL A 175 -50.67 -39.83 22.98
#